data_AF-A0A1F4QA77-F1
#
_entry.id   AF-A0A1F4QA77-F1
#
_cell.length_a   1.000
_cell.length_b   1.000
_cell.length_c   1.000
_cell.angle_alpha   90.00
_cell.angle_beta   90.00
_cell.angle_gamma   90.00
#
_symmetry.space_group_name_H-M   'P 1'
#
loop_
_entity.id
_entity.type
_entity.pdbx_description
1 polymer ?
#
loop_
_entity_poly.entity_id
_entity_poly.type
_entity_poly.pdbx_seq_one_letter_code
_entity_poly.pdbx_strand_id
1 'polypeptide(L)'
;MRRGELAPEIEAAAFGLPPGGVSGPIRTAAGFHLIKVEKVRAEPVAPLAEVRDAIREQLFQEKFEAKRKEYLASLRTRSSIQVFLKQGEILGDPKTADQGEPSGRRLP
;
A
#
# COMPACT_ATOMS: atom_id res chain seq x y z
N MET A 1 -15.44 12.51 11.79
CA MET A 1 -14.81 11.19 11.77
C MET A 1 -15.28 10.48 10.52
N ARG A 2 -14.35 10.17 9.64
CA ARG A 2 -14.58 9.41 8.42
C ARG A 2 -13.99 8.01 8.55
N ARG A 3 -14.49 7.07 7.75
CA ARG A 3 -13.90 5.72 7.68
C ARG A 3 -12.46 5.82 7.19
N GLY A 4 -11.56 5.09 7.84
CA GLY A 4 -10.12 5.07 7.56
C GLY A 4 -9.28 6.01 8.44
N GLU A 5 -9.88 6.80 9.33
CA GLU A 5 -9.15 7.68 10.27
C GLU A 5 -8.77 6.96 11.58
N LEU A 6 -9.38 5.81 11.88
CA LEU A 6 -9.18 5.06 13.11
C LEU A 6 -8.57 3.68 12.88
N ALA A 7 -8.06 3.09 13.97
CA ALA A 7 -7.72 1.67 13.99
C ALA A 7 -8.96 0.83 13.62
N PRO A 8 -8.80 -0.23 12.80
CA PRO A 8 -9.92 -1.03 12.29
C PRO A 8 -10.84 -1.56 13.39
N GLU A 9 -10.29 -1.92 14.54
CA GLU A 9 -11.03 -2.48 15.68
C GLU A 9 -11.93 -1.43 16.34
N ILE A 10 -11.43 -0.18 16.46
CA ILE A 10 -12.16 0.96 17.01
C ILE A 10 -13.27 1.37 16.04
N GLU A 11 -12.92 1.44 14.75
CA GLU A 11 -13.84 1.83 13.70
C GLU A 11 -15.05 0.89 13.62
N ALA A 12 -14.81 -0.43 13.63
CA ALA A 12 -15.85 -1.44 13.59
C ALA A 12 -16.85 -1.28 14.75
N ALA A 13 -16.36 -1.04 15.97
CA ALA A 13 -17.22 -0.82 17.12
C ALA A 13 -17.97 0.51 17.08
N ALA A 14 -17.33 1.60 16.64
CA ALA A 14 -17.95 2.91 16.56
C ALA A 14 -19.08 2.97 15.52
N PHE A 15 -18.94 2.29 14.38
CA PHE A 15 -19.98 2.23 13.34
C PHE A 15 -21.01 1.12 13.56
N GLY A 16 -20.72 0.12 14.40
CA GLY A 16 -21.65 -0.98 14.72
C GLY A 16 -22.61 -0.68 15.88
N LEU A 17 -22.29 0.31 16.72
CA LEU A 17 -23.11 0.66 17.89
C LEU A 17 -24.18 1.72 17.58
N PRO A 18 -25.37 1.62 18.21
CA PRO A 18 -26.38 2.67 18.11
C PRO A 18 -25.93 3.95 18.83
N PRO A 19 -26.51 5.13 18.49
CA PRO A 19 -26.30 6.35 19.27
C PRO A 19 -26.60 6.13 20.76
N GLY A 20 -25.71 6.61 21.62
CA GLY A 20 -25.73 6.38 23.07
C GLY A 20 -25.09 5.06 23.53
N GLY A 21 -24.77 4.15 22.60
CA GLY A 21 -24.22 2.82 22.91
C GLY A 21 -22.77 2.86 23.39
N VAL A 22 -22.42 1.95 24.29
CA VAL A 22 -21.06 1.76 24.82
C VAL A 22 -20.53 0.40 24.37
N SER A 23 -19.30 0.35 23.87
CA SER A 23 -18.63 -0.88 23.48
C SER A 23 -18.10 -1.66 24.69
N GLY A 24 -17.91 -2.96 24.53
CA GLY A 24 -17.01 -3.72 25.40
C GLY A 24 -15.55 -3.25 25.27
N PRO A 25 -14.62 -3.82 26.06
CA PRO A 25 -13.19 -3.51 25.96
C PRO A 25 -12.65 -3.95 24.60
N ILE A 26 -12.13 -3.01 23.82
CA ILE A 26 -11.53 -3.26 22.52
C ILE A 26 -10.02 -3.29 22.70
N ARG A 27 -9.38 -4.37 22.24
CA ARG A 27 -7.93 -4.47 22.23
C ARG A 27 -7.39 -3.88 20.94
N THR A 28 -6.50 -2.91 21.05
CA THR A 28 -5.76 -2.30 19.94
C THR A 28 -4.27 -2.46 20.19
N ALA A 29 -3.44 -2.13 19.20
CA ALA A 29 -1.99 -2.11 19.38
C ALA A 29 -1.52 -1.19 20.52
N ALA A 30 -2.34 -0.17 20.87
CA ALA A 30 -2.06 0.79 21.93
C ALA A 30 -2.60 0.36 23.32
N GLY A 31 -3.31 -0.77 23.43
CA GLY A 31 -3.85 -1.27 24.70
C GLY A 31 -5.35 -1.57 24.65
N PHE A 32 -6.08 -1.25 25.73
CA PHE A 32 -7.53 -1.46 25.82
C PHE A 32 -8.27 -0.13 25.72
N HIS A 33 -9.32 -0.08 24.91
CA HIS A 33 -10.13 1.11 24.67
C HIS A 33 -11.61 0.81 24.91
N LEU A 34 -12.33 1.76 25.51
CA LEU A 34 -13.77 1.72 25.68
C LEU A 34 -14.37 2.88 24.88
N ILE A 35 -15.34 2.60 24.03
CA ILE A 35 -15.92 3.59 23.11
C ILE A 35 -17.37 3.82 23.50
N LYS A 36 -17.79 5.09 23.52
CA LYS A 36 -19.21 5.47 23.60
C LYS A 36 -19.57 6.28 22.36
N VAL A 37 -20.58 5.83 21.63
CA VAL A 37 -21.11 6.57 20.48
C VAL A 37 -22.07 7.62 21.01
N GLU A 38 -21.76 8.91 20.90
CA GLU A 38 -22.69 9.96 21.33
C GLU A 38 -23.78 10.22 20.29
N LYS A 39 -23.38 10.37 19.03
CA LYS A 39 -24.29 10.70 17.93
C LYS A 39 -23.72 10.18 16.62
N VAL A 40 -24.58 9.54 15.83
CA VAL A 40 -24.25 9.17 14.44
C VAL A 40 -24.75 10.28 13.53
N ARG A 41 -23.87 10.79 12.68
CA ARG A 41 -24.22 11.74 11.61
C ARG A 41 -24.01 11.03 10.27
N ALA A 42 -25.05 10.94 9.46
CA ALA A 42 -24.89 10.49 8.09
C ALA A 42 -24.23 11.62 7.30
N GLU A 43 -23.00 11.40 6.81
CA GLU A 43 -22.46 12.25 5.75
C GLU A 43 -23.23 11.92 4.46
N PRO A 44 -23.74 12.94 3.74
CA PRO A 44 -24.31 12.69 2.42
C PRO A 44 -23.21 12.12 1.51
N VAL A 45 -23.47 10.94 0.96
CA VAL A 45 -22.60 10.37 -0.08
C VAL A 45 -22.81 11.20 -1.33
N ALA A 46 -21.73 11.74 -1.89
CA ALA A 46 -21.79 12.48 -3.14
C ALA A 46 -22.40 11.57 -4.24
N PRO A 47 -23.35 12.07 -5.04
CA PRO A 47 -23.92 11.32 -6.15
C PRO A 47 -22.83 10.78 -7.07
N LEU A 48 -23.03 9.56 -7.59
CA LEU A 48 -22.09 8.95 -8.52
C LEU A 48 -21.75 9.89 -9.68
N ALA A 49 -22.70 10.70 -10.17
CA ALA A 49 -22.48 11.66 -11.24
C ALA A 49 -21.37 12.67 -10.94
N GLU A 50 -21.20 13.09 -9.68
CA GLU A 50 -20.21 14.09 -9.27
C GLU A 50 -18.82 13.46 -9.07
N VAL A 51 -18.77 12.20 -8.65
CA VAL A 51 -17.50 11.50 -8.34
C VAL A 51 -17.01 10.57 -9.45
N ARG A 52 -17.84 10.28 -10.46
CA ARG A 52 -17.53 9.32 -11.54
C ARG A 52 -16.23 9.65 -12.24
N ASP A 53 -16.04 10.92 -12.60
CA ASP A 53 -14.90 11.32 -13.40
C ASP A 53 -13.60 11.25 -12.59
N ALA A 54 -13.65 11.59 -11.29
CA ALA A 54 -12.54 11.39 -10.35
C ALA A 54 -12.21 9.91 -10.14
N ILE A 55 -13.22 9.05 -9.95
CA ILE A 55 -13.04 7.59 -9.84
C ILE A 55 -12.42 7.02 -11.12
N ARG A 56 -12.88 7.48 -12.28
CA ARG A 56 -12.34 7.04 -13.59
C ARG A 56 -10.87 7.39 -13.72
N GLU A 57 -10.49 8.62 -13.37
CA GLU A 57 -9.09 9.06 -13.43
C GLU A 57 -8.23 8.24 -12.47
N GLN A 58 -8.68 8.03 -11.23
CA GLN A 58 -7.95 7.22 -10.25
C GLN A 58 -7.72 5.79 -10.75
N LEU A 59 -8.78 5.14 -11.26
CA LEU A 59 -8.69 3.78 -11.81
C LEU A 59 -7.82 3.72 -13.07
N PHE A 60 -7.82 4.78 -13.89
CA PHE A 60 -6.96 4.87 -15.05
C PHE A 60 -5.49 4.94 -14.64
N GLN A 61 -5.14 5.81 -13.69
CA GLN A 61 -3.78 5.95 -13.19
C GLN A 61 -3.25 4.67 -12.55
N GLU A 62 -4.06 4.01 -11.72
CA GLU A 62 -3.66 2.74 -11.09
C GLU A 62 -3.34 1.65 -12.12
N LYS A 63 -4.21 1.50 -13.13
CA LYS A 63 -3.99 0.54 -14.22
C LYS A 63 -2.81 0.93 -15.11
N PHE A 64 -2.64 2.22 -15.38
CA PHE A 64 -1.53 2.74 -16.17
C PHE A 64 -0.19 2.46 -15.48
N GLU A 65 -0.08 2.75 -14.19
CA GLU A 65 1.12 2.47 -13.38
C GLU A 65 1.45 0.97 -13.36
N ALA A 66 0.45 0.11 -13.15
CA ALA A 66 0.63 -1.33 -13.19
C ALA A 66 1.18 -1.80 -14.55
N LYS A 67 0.56 -1.34 -15.66
CA LYS A 67 1.01 -1.68 -17.02
C LYS A 67 2.37 -1.09 -17.35
N ARG A 68 2.67 0.11 -16.90
CA ARG A 68 3.98 0.75 -17.08
C ARG A 68 5.07 -0.06 -16.39
N LYS A 69 4.85 -0.49 -15.15
CA LYS A 69 5.80 -1.33 -14.41
C LYS A 69 6.05 -2.66 -15.12
N GLU A 70 4.99 -3.32 -15.59
CA GLU A 70 5.08 -4.56 -16.38
C GLU A 70 5.87 -4.34 -17.68
N TYR A 71 5.57 -3.27 -18.41
CA TYR A 71 6.25 -2.92 -19.64
C TYR A 71 7.75 -2.63 -19.41
N LEU A 72 8.08 -1.83 -18.41
CA LEU A 72 9.47 -1.53 -18.03
C LEU A 72 10.23 -2.80 -17.59
N ALA A 73 9.58 -3.71 -16.85
CA ALA A 73 10.17 -5.00 -16.51
C ALA A 73 10.48 -5.81 -17.77
N SER A 74 9.53 -5.88 -18.72
CA SER A 74 9.73 -6.59 -19.98
C SER A 74 10.85 -6.00 -20.84
N LEU A 75 11.01 -4.67 -20.86
CA LEU A 75 12.10 -3.99 -21.56
C LEU A 75 13.44 -4.26 -20.90
N ARG A 76 13.50 -4.24 -19.56
CA ARG A 76 14.69 -4.60 -18.79
C ARG A 76 15.13 -6.05 -19.05
N THR A 77 14.19 -7.00 -19.14
CA THR A 77 14.53 -8.40 -19.43
C THR A 77 15.03 -8.61 -20.84
N ARG A 78 14.47 -7.87 -21.82
CA ARG A 78 14.85 -7.97 -23.24
C ARG A 78 16.09 -7.18 -23.62
N SER A 79 16.61 -6.32 -22.74
CA SER A 79 17.73 -5.43 -23.05
C SER A 79 18.91 -5.67 -22.12
N SER A 80 20.13 -5.68 -22.66
CA SER A 80 21.35 -5.70 -21.84
C SER A 80 21.63 -4.28 -21.31
N ILE A 81 21.37 -4.04 -20.03
CA ILE A 81 21.62 -2.77 -19.37
C ILE A 81 22.94 -2.88 -18.61
N GLN A 82 23.99 -2.23 -19.13
CA GLN A 82 25.28 -2.11 -18.46
C GLN A 82 25.34 -0.74 -17.78
N VAL A 83 25.32 -0.73 -16.43
CA VAL A 83 25.45 0.49 -15.63
C VAL A 83 26.92 0.66 -15.29
N PHE A 84 27.60 1.54 -15.99
CA PHE A 84 28.98 1.91 -15.67
C PHE A 84 28.98 3.03 -14.62
N LEU A 85 29.15 2.68 -13.35
CA LEU A 85 29.51 3.65 -12.33
C LEU A 85 31.03 3.87 -12.39
N LYS A 86 31.46 5.13 -12.35
CA LYS A 86 32.88 5.47 -12.45
C LYS A 86 33.62 5.03 -11.18
N GLN A 87 34.63 4.19 -11.43
CA GLN A 87 35.74 3.72 -10.57
C GLN A 87 35.38 2.89 -9.32
N GLY A 88 35.50 1.56 -9.44
CA GLY A 88 35.99 0.71 -8.35
C GLY A 88 35.28 -0.61 -8.10
N GLU A 89 33.97 -0.71 -8.36
CA GLU A 89 33.22 -1.94 -8.08
C GLU A 89 32.30 -2.26 -9.25
N ILE A 90 32.62 -3.35 -9.94
CA ILE A 90 31.74 -3.95 -10.94
C ILE A 90 30.61 -4.67 -10.20
N LEU A 91 29.42 -4.07 -10.13
CA LEU A 91 28.23 -4.86 -9.81
C LEU A 91 27.90 -5.68 -11.05
N GLY A 92 28.22 -6.98 -10.99
CA GLY A 92 27.95 -7.94 -12.06
C GLY A 92 26.50 -7.91 -12.53
N ASP A 93 26.27 -8.45 -13.72
CA ASP A 93 25.01 -8.39 -14.46
C ASP A 93 23.77 -8.55 -13.54
N PRO A 94 22.74 -7.70 -13.68
CA PRO A 94 21.54 -7.77 -12.83
C PRO A 94 20.72 -9.06 -12.99
N LYS A 95 21.13 -9.99 -13.86
CA LYS A 95 20.55 -11.33 -13.99
C LYS A 95 21.12 -12.37 -13.00
N THR A 96 22.23 -12.09 -12.32
CA THR A 96 22.93 -13.10 -11.49
C THR A 96 22.68 -12.93 -9.99
N ALA A 97 22.00 -11.87 -9.55
CA ALA A 97 21.80 -11.57 -8.13
C ALA A 97 20.72 -12.41 -7.41
N ASP A 98 19.99 -13.28 -8.10
CA ASP A 98 18.88 -14.08 -7.56
C ASP A 98 19.25 -15.55 -7.26
N GLN A 99 20.50 -15.97 -7.45
CA GLN A 99 20.93 -17.33 -7.09
C GLN A 99 22.01 -17.24 -6.02
N GLY A 100 21.59 -17.44 -4.78
CA GLY A 100 22.47 -17.45 -3.62
C GLY A 100 23.51 -18.56 -3.70
N GLU A 101 24.77 -18.20 -3.50
CA GLU A 101 25.73 -18.86 -2.60
C GLU A 101 27.07 -18.11 -2.64
N PRO A 102 27.64 -17.68 -1.50
CA PRO A 102 28.93 -17.02 -1.48
C PRO A 102 30.04 -18.07 -1.40
N SER A 103 30.49 -18.61 -2.55
CA SER A 103 31.73 -19.39 -2.59
C SER A 103 32.91 -18.47 -2.88
N GLY A 104 33.49 -17.93 -1.80
CA GLY A 104 34.73 -17.17 -1.87
C GLY A 104 35.91 -18.07 -2.25
N ARG A 105 36.46 -17.86 -3.45
CA ARG A 105 37.83 -18.28 -3.77
C ARG A 105 38.68 -17.05 -4.07
N ARG A 106 39.50 -16.70 -3.09
CA ARG A 106 40.66 -15.81 -3.24
C ARG A 106 41.78 -16.61 -3.87
N LEU A 107 42.39 -16.08 -4.93
CA LEU A 107 43.62 -16.59 -5.55
C LEU A 107 44.40 -15.39 -6.11
N PRO A 108 45.73 -15.53 -6.21
CA PRO A 108 46.75 -15.25 -5.19
C PRO A 108 47.04 -13.76 -4.96
#